data_AF-A0A975AS35-F1
#
_entry.id   AF-A0A975AS35-F1
#
_cell.length_a   1.000
_cell.length_b   1.000
_cell.length_c   1.000
_cell.angle_alpha   90.00
_cell.angle_beta   90.00
_cell.angle_gamma   90.00
#
_symmetry.space_group_name_H-M   'P 1'
#
loop_
_entity.id
_entity.type
_entity.pdbx_description
1 polymer ?
#
loop_
_entity_poly.entity_id
_entity_poly.type
_entity_poly.pdbx_seq_one_letter_code
_entity_poly.pdbx_strand_id
1 'polypeptide(L)'
;MHGLAGWLDSAPPPLVPAGLSAWRDPQRAILARGDLRALGQTTADDALPPPTPGEWIGGCYVMEGSALGGRLLLRQAESLQARHPEVAGALNFLRYHTRDPARWPRLLVILRALPRSSFDEAIRGAQAAFSLTHRLLAVLVPASPEIQ
;
A
#
# COMPACT_ATOMS: atom_id res chain seq x y z
N MET A 1 4.41 -0.52 -2.86
CA MET A 1 3.56 -0.71 -1.67
C MET A 1 4.26 -0.45 -0.34
N HIS A 2 5.56 -0.77 -0.17
CA HIS A 2 6.29 -0.45 1.06
C HIS A 2 6.21 1.04 1.44
N GLY A 3 6.51 1.96 0.50
CA GLY A 3 6.45 3.40 0.75
C GLY A 3 5.06 3.89 1.18
N LEU A 4 3.99 3.41 0.54
CA LEU A 4 2.61 3.74 0.94
C LEU A 4 2.29 3.23 2.36
N ALA A 5 2.71 1.99 2.69
CA ALA A 5 2.51 1.45 4.03
C ALA A 5 3.28 2.25 5.09
N GLY A 6 4.51 2.66 4.78
CA GLY A 6 5.32 3.50 5.66
C GLY A 6 4.73 4.90 5.85
N TRP A 7 4.27 5.54 4.77
CA TRP A 7 3.63 6.84 4.83
C TRP A 7 2.37 6.83 5.71
N LEU A 8 1.51 5.81 5.57
CA LEU A 8 0.34 5.65 6.43
C LEU A 8 0.69 5.39 7.90
N ASP A 9 1.80 4.69 8.17
CA ASP A 9 2.24 4.40 9.53
C ASP A 9 2.87 5.62 10.24
N SER A 10 3.38 6.58 9.45
CA SER A 10 3.97 7.83 9.95
C SER A 10 2.95 8.81 10.53
N ALA A 11 1.66 8.58 10.32
CA ALA A 11 0.60 9.41 10.86
C ALA A 11 0.58 9.36 12.40
N PRO A 12 0.55 10.51 13.10
CA PRO A 12 0.57 10.53 14.55
C PRO A 12 -0.73 9.96 15.17
N PRO A 13 -0.68 9.37 16.38
CA PRO A 13 -1.82 8.64 16.98
C PRO A 13 -3.14 9.39 17.22
N PRO A 14 -3.23 10.73 17.43
CA PRO A 14 -4.52 11.39 17.65
C PRO A 14 -5.32 11.63 16.36
N LEU A 15 -4.87 11.14 15.20
CA LEU A 15 -5.41 11.51 13.88
C LEU A 15 -6.34 10.48 13.23
N VAL A 16 -6.63 9.37 13.91
CA VAL A 16 -7.50 8.34 13.36
C VAL A 16 -8.88 8.52 13.99
N PRO A 17 -9.94 8.87 13.24
CA PRO A 17 -11.30 8.83 13.75
C PRO A 17 -11.51 7.48 14.46
N ALA A 18 -12.13 7.44 15.65
CA ALA A 18 -12.13 6.24 16.50
C ALA A 18 -12.54 4.93 15.79
N GLY A 19 -13.33 5.01 14.71
CA GLY A 19 -13.72 3.88 13.86
C GLY A 19 -12.68 3.41 12.84
N LEU A 20 -11.53 4.05 12.71
CA LEU A 20 -10.51 3.79 11.69
C LEU A 20 -9.19 3.23 12.26
N SER A 21 -9.05 3.08 13.58
CA SER A 21 -7.83 2.55 14.22
C SER A 21 -7.44 1.16 13.69
N ALA A 22 -8.43 0.34 13.33
CA ALA A 22 -8.24 -0.98 12.72
C ALA A 22 -7.61 -0.94 11.30
N TRP A 23 -7.49 0.25 10.69
CA TRP A 23 -6.82 0.48 9.41
C TRP A 23 -5.36 0.88 9.54
N ARG A 24 -4.89 1.20 10.76
CA ARG A 24 -3.46 1.31 11.04
C ARG A 24 -2.86 -0.09 11.16
N ASP A 25 -1.92 -0.39 10.28
CA ASP A 25 -1.36 -1.73 10.13
C ASP A 25 0.14 -1.66 9.79
N PRO A 26 1.01 -1.45 10.80
CA PRO A 26 2.46 -1.36 10.60
C PRO A 26 3.08 -2.65 10.06
N GLN A 27 2.39 -3.78 10.23
CA GLN A 27 2.86 -5.09 9.77
C GLN A 27 3.01 -5.11 8.24
N ARG A 28 2.17 -4.36 7.51
CA ARG A 28 2.29 -4.23 6.05
C ARG A 28 3.64 -3.64 5.63
N ALA A 29 4.11 -2.60 6.31
CA ALA A 29 5.39 -1.98 6.01
C ALA A 29 6.57 -2.90 6.38
N ILE A 30 6.45 -3.64 7.50
CA ILE A 30 7.45 -4.61 7.94
C ILE A 30 7.58 -5.76 6.92
N LEU A 31 6.46 -6.38 6.54
CA LEU A 31 6.45 -7.49 5.60
C LEU A 31 6.91 -7.08 4.21
N ALA A 32 6.50 -5.90 3.72
CA ALA A 32 6.96 -5.40 2.43
C ALA A 32 8.48 -5.18 2.39
N ARG A 33 9.09 -4.68 3.47
CA ARG A 33 10.56 -4.61 3.60
C ARG A 33 11.21 -5.97 3.69
N GLY A 34 10.56 -6.91 4.38
CA GLY A 34 11.01 -8.30 4.45
C GLY A 34 11.10 -8.93 3.06
N ASP A 35 10.04 -8.81 2.28
CA ASP A 35 9.98 -9.36 0.92
C ASP A 35 10.99 -8.68 -0.02
N LEU A 36 11.14 -7.35 0.05
CA LEU A 36 12.16 -6.65 -0.75
C LEU A 36 13.58 -7.11 -0.42
N ARG A 37 13.90 -7.30 0.88
CA ARG A 37 15.19 -7.85 1.30
C ARG A 37 15.39 -9.30 0.82
N ALA A 38 14.35 -10.12 0.84
CA ALA A 38 14.41 -11.49 0.32
C ALA A 38 14.71 -11.52 -1.18
N LEU A 39 14.30 -10.48 -1.93
CA LEU A 39 14.64 -10.27 -3.34
C LEU A 39 15.99 -9.56 -3.57
N GLY A 40 16.79 -9.34 -2.52
CA GLY A 40 18.07 -8.62 -2.61
C GLY A 40 17.94 -7.12 -2.89
N GLN A 41 16.75 -6.56 -2.76
CA GLN A 41 16.49 -5.13 -2.99
C GLN A 41 16.68 -4.34 -1.70
N THR A 42 17.32 -3.17 -1.83
CA THR A 42 17.35 -2.15 -0.79
C THR A 42 16.30 -1.09 -1.07
N THR A 43 15.63 -0.62 -0.03
CA THR A 43 14.60 0.42 -0.16
C THR A 43 15.22 1.79 0.07
N ALA A 44 15.04 2.70 -0.89
CA ALA A 44 15.19 4.13 -0.62
C ALA A 44 13.96 4.60 0.18
N ASP A 45 14.20 5.36 1.26
CA ASP A 45 13.13 6.03 1.97
C ASP A 45 12.69 7.27 1.19
N ASP A 46 11.67 7.13 0.36
CA ASP A 46 10.94 8.26 -0.21
C ASP A 46 10.07 8.89 0.87
N ALA A 47 10.67 9.76 1.68
CA ALA A 47 10.00 10.46 2.76
C ALA A 47 9.03 11.52 2.21
N LEU A 48 7.74 11.20 2.22
CA LEU A 48 6.69 12.22 2.22
C LEU A 48 6.48 12.77 3.64
N PRO A 49 6.04 14.02 3.81
CA PRO A 49 5.52 14.49 5.08
C PRO A 49 4.42 13.56 5.60
N PRO A 50 4.28 13.38 6.92
CA PRO A 50 3.18 12.61 7.49
C PRO A 50 1.82 13.11 6.99
N PRO A 51 0.88 12.20 6.65
CA PRO A 51 -0.43 12.61 6.15
C PRO A 51 -1.23 13.36 7.21
N THR A 52 -2.05 14.32 6.77
CA THR A 52 -3.14 14.87 7.59
C THR A 52 -4.21 13.80 7.86
N PRO A 53 -5.19 14.00 8.77
CA PRO A 53 -6.18 12.97 9.08
C PRO A 53 -7.05 12.65 7.85
N GLY A 54 -7.47 13.65 7.09
CA GLY A 54 -8.22 13.43 5.87
C GLY A 54 -7.38 12.77 4.78
N GLU A 55 -6.11 13.13 4.63
CA GLU A 55 -5.23 12.47 3.65
C GLU A 55 -4.99 11.00 3.99
N TRP A 56 -4.88 10.68 5.28
CA TRP A 56 -4.71 9.31 5.74
C TRP A 56 -5.88 8.41 5.32
N ILE A 57 -7.12 8.92 5.40
CA ILE A 57 -8.32 8.21 4.91
C ILE A 57 -8.20 7.89 3.42
N GLY A 58 -7.75 8.87 2.62
CA GLY A 58 -7.48 8.69 1.20
C GLY A 58 -6.41 7.64 0.91
N GLY A 59 -5.33 7.64 1.69
CA GLY A 59 -4.29 6.62 1.59
C GLY A 59 -4.80 5.22 1.96
N CYS A 60 -5.67 5.10 2.98
CA CYS A 60 -6.33 3.83 3.31
C CYS A 60 -7.20 3.31 2.17
N TYR A 61 -7.91 4.19 1.46
CA TYR A 61 -8.66 3.81 0.25
C TYR A 61 -7.75 3.15 -0.79
N VAL A 62 -6.61 3.75 -1.10
CA VAL A 62 -5.66 3.19 -2.09
C VAL A 62 -5.07 1.88 -1.58
N MET A 63 -4.65 1.86 -0.30
CA MET A 63 -4.05 0.68 0.31
C MET A 63 -5.02 -0.52 0.31
N GLU A 64 -6.23 -0.38 0.85
CA GLU A 64 -7.18 -1.50 0.88
C GLU A 64 -7.71 -1.85 -0.51
N GLY A 65 -7.88 -0.87 -1.40
CA GLY A 65 -8.29 -1.10 -2.79
C GLY A 65 -7.26 -1.93 -3.56
N SER A 66 -5.97 -1.70 -3.31
CA SER A 66 -4.89 -2.46 -3.96
C SER A 66 -4.90 -3.96 -3.62
N ALA A 67 -5.51 -4.37 -2.50
CA ALA A 67 -5.63 -5.79 -2.14
C ALA A 67 -6.52 -6.57 -3.13
N LEU A 68 -7.45 -5.91 -3.82
CA LEU A 68 -8.29 -6.53 -4.84
C LEU A 68 -7.45 -7.06 -6.00
N GLY A 69 -6.58 -6.21 -6.56
CA GLY A 69 -5.61 -6.59 -7.59
C GLY A 69 -4.49 -7.48 -7.04
N GLY A 70 -4.10 -7.25 -5.78
CA GLY A 70 -3.10 -8.06 -5.08
C GLY A 70 -3.45 -9.55 -5.02
N ARG A 71 -4.73 -9.93 -4.98
CA ARG A 71 -5.17 -11.34 -5.05
C ARG A 71 -4.88 -12.00 -6.41
N LEU A 72 -4.89 -11.24 -7.49
CA LEU A 72 -4.50 -11.75 -8.80
C LEU A 72 -2.98 -11.93 -8.84
N LEU A 73 -2.24 -10.92 -8.37
CA LEU A 73 -0.78 -10.96 -8.30
C LEU A 73 -0.25 -12.10 -7.43
N LEU A 74 -0.88 -12.35 -6.27
CA LEU A 74 -0.52 -13.45 -5.39
C LEU A 74 -0.65 -14.80 -6.09
N ARG A 75 -1.77 -15.06 -6.77
CA ARG A 75 -1.99 -16.30 -7.52
C ARG A 75 -0.94 -16.51 -8.61
N GLN A 76 -0.59 -15.44 -9.33
CA GLN A 76 0.47 -15.49 -10.34
C GLN A 76 1.83 -15.77 -9.70
N ALA A 77 2.17 -15.09 -8.62
CA ALA A 77 3.46 -15.27 -7.94
C ALA A 77 3.60 -16.67 -7.30
N GLU A 78 2.51 -17.24 -6.76
CA GLU A 78 2.48 -18.62 -6.26
C GLU A 78 2.72 -19.64 -7.35
N SER A 79 2.29 -19.36 -8.60
CA SER A 79 2.61 -20.23 -9.74
C SER A 79 4.07 -20.12 -10.17
N LEU A 80 4.71 -18.97 -9.93
CA LEU A 80 6.12 -18.73 -10.27
C LEU A 80 7.07 -19.37 -9.27
N GLN A 81 6.70 -19.46 -7.98
CA GLN A 81 7.59 -19.92 -6.91
C GLN A 81 8.13 -21.35 -7.13
N ALA A 82 7.40 -22.20 -7.87
CA ALA A 82 7.86 -23.56 -8.21
C ALA A 82 9.09 -23.56 -9.13
N ARG A 83 9.26 -22.50 -9.93
CA ARG A 83 10.39 -22.33 -10.87
C ARG A 83 11.41 -21.30 -10.37
N HIS A 84 11.04 -20.51 -9.37
CA HIS A 84 11.80 -19.38 -8.84
C HIS A 84 11.77 -19.39 -7.30
N PRO A 85 12.62 -20.18 -6.62
CA PRO A 85 12.63 -20.30 -5.16
C PRO A 85 12.82 -18.96 -4.43
N GLU A 86 13.52 -18.00 -5.05
CA GLU A 86 13.69 -16.63 -4.56
C GLU A 86 12.35 -15.89 -4.38
N VAL A 87 11.35 -16.22 -5.18
CA VAL A 87 10.00 -15.66 -5.07
C VAL A 87 9.30 -16.18 -3.82
N ALA A 88 9.53 -17.43 -3.41
CA ALA A 88 8.84 -18.04 -2.27
C ALA A 88 9.08 -17.27 -0.95
N GLY A 89 10.28 -16.71 -0.78
CA GLY A 89 10.67 -15.89 0.37
C GLY A 89 10.10 -14.47 0.35
N ALA A 90 9.49 -14.03 -0.76
CA ALA A 90 9.09 -12.66 -1.03
C ALA A 90 7.58 -12.45 -1.23
N LEU A 91 6.74 -13.36 -0.71
CA LEU A 91 5.28 -13.29 -0.83
C LEU A 91 4.56 -12.94 0.48
N ASN A 92 5.28 -12.64 1.56
CA ASN A 92 4.65 -12.50 2.88
C ASN A 92 3.73 -11.28 2.94
N PHE A 93 4.12 -10.17 2.31
CA PHE A 93 3.28 -8.99 2.16
C PHE A 93 2.03 -9.30 1.37
N LEU A 94 2.13 -9.92 0.19
CA LEU A 94 0.94 -10.21 -0.63
C LEU A 94 -0.03 -11.17 0.07
N ARG A 95 0.49 -12.24 0.70
CA ARG A 95 -0.32 -13.17 1.51
C ARG A 95 -1.02 -12.43 2.65
N TYR A 96 -0.29 -11.59 3.38
CA TYR A 96 -0.84 -10.82 4.50
C TYR A 96 -1.84 -9.76 4.06
N HIS A 97 -1.51 -8.98 3.03
CA HIS A 97 -2.32 -7.86 2.51
C HIS A 97 -3.66 -8.33 1.97
N THR A 98 -3.70 -9.52 1.39
CA THR A 98 -4.90 -10.11 0.78
C THR A 98 -5.72 -11.00 1.71
N ARG A 99 -5.24 -11.26 2.94
CA ARG A 99 -5.80 -12.28 3.86
C ARG A 99 -7.23 -12.01 4.33
N ASP A 100 -7.63 -10.75 4.43
CA ASP A 100 -8.98 -10.35 4.87
C ASP A 100 -9.71 -9.58 3.76
N PRO A 101 -10.46 -10.28 2.89
CA PRO A 101 -11.20 -9.63 1.82
C PRO A 101 -12.32 -8.72 2.31
N ALA A 102 -12.75 -8.84 3.58
CA ALA A 102 -13.82 -8.03 4.14
C ALA A 102 -13.35 -6.63 4.58
N ARG A 103 -12.03 -6.38 4.67
CA ARG A 103 -11.50 -5.02 4.96
C ARG A 103 -11.97 -3.97 3.95
N TRP A 104 -12.01 -4.34 2.67
CA TRP A 104 -12.42 -3.42 1.61
C TRP A 104 -13.91 -3.01 1.73
N PRO A 105 -14.88 -3.95 1.76
CA PRO A 105 -16.28 -3.61 2.03
C PRO A 105 -16.50 -2.81 3.31
N ARG A 106 -15.83 -3.15 4.41
CA ARG A 106 -15.92 -2.40 5.67
C ARG A 106 -15.43 -0.96 5.51
N LEU A 107 -14.30 -0.75 4.82
CA LEU A 107 -13.80 0.60 4.55
C LEU A 107 -14.81 1.40 3.73
N LEU A 108 -15.42 0.81 2.70
CA LEU A 108 -16.42 1.49 1.86
C LEU A 108 -17.66 1.92 2.64
N VAL A 109 -18.03 1.22 3.72
CA VAL A 109 -19.11 1.66 4.62
C VAL A 109 -18.69 2.94 5.36
N ILE A 110 -17.47 2.99 5.87
CA ILE A 110 -16.94 4.17 6.57
C ILE A 110 -16.82 5.36 5.62
N LEU A 111 -16.25 5.16 4.43
CA LEU A 111 -16.09 6.24 3.44
C LEU A 111 -17.43 6.85 3.03
N ARG A 112 -18.49 6.04 2.93
CA ARG A 112 -19.85 6.52 2.62
C ARG A 112 -20.47 7.37 3.73
N ALA A 113 -20.01 7.21 4.97
CA ALA A 113 -20.49 7.96 6.12
C ALA A 113 -19.66 9.23 6.40
N LEU A 114 -18.61 9.52 5.61
CA LEU A 114 -17.77 10.69 5.83
C LEU A 114 -18.52 12.00 5.57
N PRO A 115 -18.30 13.04 6.40
CA PRO A 115 -18.77 14.39 6.11
C PRO A 115 -18.19 14.89 4.79
N ARG A 116 -18.99 15.63 4.01
CA ARG A 116 -18.53 16.25 2.75
C ARG A 116 -17.32 17.16 2.94
N SER A 117 -17.20 17.81 4.09
CA SER A 117 -16.05 18.65 4.44
C SER A 117 -14.72 17.88 4.48
N SER A 118 -14.74 16.55 4.58
CA SER A 118 -13.55 15.71 4.59
C SER A 118 -13.17 15.17 3.20
N PHE A 119 -13.99 15.41 2.17
CA PHE A 119 -13.78 14.80 0.84
C PHE A 119 -12.53 15.32 0.16
N ASP A 120 -12.28 16.63 0.19
CA ASP A 120 -11.13 17.21 -0.50
C ASP A 120 -9.80 16.71 0.06
N GLU A 121 -9.68 16.57 1.38
CA GLU A 121 -8.50 15.98 2.02
C GLU A 121 -8.35 14.49 1.69
N ALA A 122 -9.44 13.72 1.71
CA ALA A 122 -9.40 12.31 1.34
C ALA A 122 -9.01 12.11 -0.14
N ILE A 123 -9.47 12.97 -1.04
CA ILE A 123 -9.06 12.95 -2.45
C ILE A 123 -7.57 13.28 -2.58
N ARG A 124 -7.09 14.33 -1.91
CA ARG A 124 -5.65 14.68 -1.89
C ARG A 124 -4.81 13.52 -1.36
N GLY A 125 -5.25 12.86 -0.30
CA GLY A 125 -4.58 11.69 0.25
C GLY A 125 -4.48 10.52 -0.72
N ALA A 126 -5.57 10.22 -1.43
CA ALA A 126 -5.55 9.18 -2.46
C ALA A 126 -4.61 9.54 -3.62
N GLN A 127 -4.63 10.79 -4.07
CA GLN A 127 -3.72 11.29 -5.12
C GLN A 127 -2.25 11.20 -4.69
N ALA A 128 -1.93 11.57 -3.44
CA ALA A 128 -0.60 11.44 -2.87
C ALA A 128 -0.15 9.98 -2.80
N ALA A 129 -1.03 9.07 -2.36
CA ALA A 129 -0.75 7.63 -2.29
C ALA A 129 -0.49 7.01 -3.68
N PHE A 130 -1.28 7.37 -4.69
CA PHE A 130 -1.02 6.95 -6.08
C PHE A 130 0.29 7.51 -6.61
N SER A 131 0.56 8.80 -6.38
CA SER A 131 1.78 9.46 -6.82
C SER A 131 3.03 8.83 -6.21
N LEU A 132 3.00 8.52 -4.90
CA LEU A 132 4.08 7.81 -4.22
C LEU A 132 4.32 6.43 -4.84
N THR A 133 3.25 5.68 -5.09
CA THR A 133 3.36 4.36 -5.71
C THR A 133 3.91 4.44 -7.13
N HIS A 134 3.48 5.42 -7.92
CA HIS A 134 3.95 5.65 -9.28
C HIS A 134 5.44 6.01 -9.32
N ARG A 135 5.91 6.94 -8.47
CA ARG A 135 7.34 7.29 -8.38
C ARG A 135 8.22 6.07 -8.11
N LEU A 136 7.82 5.23 -7.16
CA LEU A 136 8.56 4.01 -6.81
C LEU A 136 8.59 2.99 -7.96
N LEU A 137 7.54 2.89 -8.77
CA LEU A 137 7.52 2.02 -9.95
C LEU A 137 8.39 2.55 -11.09
N ALA A 138 8.40 3.87 -11.30
CA ALA A 138 9.21 4.50 -12.35
C ALA A 138 10.72 4.33 -12.13
N VAL A 139 11.17 4.15 -10.88
CA VAL A 139 12.57 3.85 -10.55
C VAL A 139 12.95 2.40 -10.89
N LEU A 140 11.98 1.47 -10.84
CA LEU A 140 12.21 0.02 -11.05
C LEU A 140 12.19 -0.40 -12.51
N VAL A 141 11.59 0.40 -13.39
CA VAL A 141 11.61 0.19 -14.85
C VAL A 141 12.47 1.30 -15.44
N PRO A 142 13.77 1.08 -15.71
CA PRO A 142 14.51 2.03 -16.53
C PRO A 142 13.78 2.15 -17.86
N ALA A 143 13.58 3.39 -18.34
CA ALA A 143 13.04 3.65 -19.66
C ALA A 143 13.80 2.76 -20.65
N SER A 144 13.09 1.85 -21.31
CA SER A 144 13.70 1.01 -22.33
C SER A 144 14.35 1.96 -23.36
N PRO A 145 15.63 1.75 -23.73
CA PRO A 145 16.20 2.54 -24.81
C PRO A 145 15.35 2.27 -26.06
N GLU A 146 14.87 3.33 -26.70
CA GLU A 146 14.24 3.26 -28.00
C GLU A 146 15.19 2.48 -28.92
N ILE A 147 14.72 1.35 -29.45
CA ILE A 147 15.40 0.64 -30.53
C ILE A 147 15.24 1.56 -31.75
N GLN A 148 16.32 2.29 -32.08
CA GLN A 148 16.50 2.96 -33.37
C GLN A 148 16.74 1.91 -34.47
#